data_AF-A0AAV6HRX6-F1
#
_entry.id   AF-A0AAV6HRX6-F1
#
_cell.length_a   1.000
_cell.length_b   1.000
_cell.length_c   1.000
_cell.angle_alpha   90.00
_cell.angle_beta   90.00
_cell.angle_gamma   90.00
#
_symmetry.space_group_name_H-M   'P 1'
#
loop_
_entity.id
_entity.type
_entity.pdbx_description
1 polymer ?
#
loop_
_entity_poly.entity_id
_entity_poly.type
_entity_poly.pdbx_seq_one_letter_code
_entity_poly.pdbx_strand_id
1 'polypeptide(L)'
;MANLPHKMPRKALFVHSICLLSLIPIIEGADPIFRFIECPNTTLSTTSTYARNSPYQTNLDYLFSILSSSSTISTGFYNFVAGRSPTNVAYGLFLCRGDISPAVCQDCVVYASRDVVNKCPWSKWATIWYDECMLRYSNVSMTPSVSFVPELRGGLMWNLQNATNASRLHEVLGENGKRGEEGWERGGAGEEEDATPQSSPKP
;
A
#
# COMPACT_ATOMS: atom_id res chain seq x y z
N MET A 1 72.61 15.08 -22.55
CA MET A 1 71.34 14.35 -22.34
C MET A 1 70.48 15.21 -21.42
N ALA A 2 69.54 15.98 -21.96
CA ALA A 2 68.73 16.92 -21.20
C ALA A 2 67.29 16.39 -21.12
N ASN A 3 66.79 16.20 -19.88
CA ASN A 3 65.40 15.87 -19.59
C ASN A 3 64.52 17.11 -19.81
N LEU A 4 63.46 16.97 -20.63
CA LEU A 4 62.40 17.97 -20.75
C LEU A 4 61.26 17.68 -19.76
N PRO A 5 60.71 18.69 -19.06
CA PRO A 5 59.55 18.49 -18.19
C PRO A 5 58.26 18.49 -19.02
N HIS A 6 57.51 17.38 -18.96
CA HIS A 6 56.20 17.26 -19.58
C HIS A 6 55.18 18.09 -18.78
N LYS A 7 54.89 19.30 -19.26
CA LYS A 7 53.86 20.19 -18.70
C LYS A 7 52.48 19.69 -19.15
N MET A 8 51.77 18.99 -18.27
CA MET A 8 50.40 18.53 -18.56
C MET A 8 49.42 19.72 -18.55
N PRO A 9 48.50 19.83 -19.53
CA PRO A 9 47.56 20.93 -19.63
C PRO A 9 46.44 20.81 -18.59
N ARG A 10 46.19 21.92 -17.86
CA ARG A 10 45.15 22.07 -16.81
C ARG A 10 43.72 21.69 -17.24
N LYS A 11 43.45 21.59 -18.55
CA LYS A 11 42.15 21.16 -19.10
C LYS A 11 41.88 19.66 -18.96
N ALA A 12 42.92 18.85 -18.81
CA ALA A 12 42.78 17.40 -18.60
C ALA A 12 42.24 17.04 -17.21
N LEU A 13 42.52 17.88 -16.20
CA LEU A 13 42.02 17.71 -14.82
C LEU A 13 40.49 17.88 -14.70
N PHE A 14 39.88 18.78 -15.49
CA PHE A 14 38.44 19.02 -15.44
C PHE A 14 37.63 17.89 -16.10
N VAL A 15 38.13 17.30 -17.19
CA VAL A 15 37.46 16.20 -17.90
C VAL A 15 37.50 14.90 -17.10
N HIS A 16 38.61 14.63 -16.40
CA HIS A 16 38.71 13.49 -15.48
C HIS A 16 37.73 13.59 -14.29
N SER A 17 37.55 14.80 -13.74
CA SER A 17 36.65 15.03 -12.60
C SER A 17 35.17 14.82 -12.96
N ILE A 18 34.76 15.11 -14.20
CA ILE A 18 33.38 14.84 -14.68
C ILE A 18 33.17 13.34 -14.94
N CYS A 19 34.21 12.63 -15.38
CA CYS A 19 34.15 11.20 -15.68
C CYS A 19 34.12 10.32 -14.41
N LEU A 20 34.69 10.79 -13.29
CA LEU A 20 34.61 10.12 -12.00
C LEU A 20 33.22 10.25 -11.33
N LEU A 21 32.45 11.29 -11.63
CA LEU A 21 31.07 11.46 -11.15
C LEU A 21 30.06 10.53 -11.85
N SER A 22 30.38 10.06 -13.06
CA SER A 22 29.56 9.07 -13.81
C SER A 22 29.78 7.62 -13.39
N LEU A 23 30.71 7.34 -12.48
CA LEU A 23 31.00 6.00 -11.95
C LEU A 23 30.30 5.71 -10.62
N ILE A 24 29.46 6.63 -10.12
CA ILE A 24 28.58 6.32 -8.98
C ILE A 24 27.43 5.47 -9.56
N PRO A 25 27.36 4.16 -9.28
CA PRO A 25 26.16 3.40 -9.62
C PRO A 25 24.99 4.08 -8.92
N ILE A 26 24.00 4.52 -9.70
CA ILE A 26 22.71 4.91 -9.15
C ILE A 26 22.19 3.62 -8.51
N ILE A 27 22.13 3.58 -7.18
CA ILE A 27 21.47 2.48 -6.47
C ILE A 27 19.98 2.69 -6.72
N GLU A 28 19.50 2.24 -7.87
CA GLU A 28 18.07 2.06 -8.07
C GLU A 28 17.68 0.91 -7.14
N GLY A 29 16.80 1.20 -6.17
CA GLY A 29 16.15 0.16 -5.40
C GLY A 29 15.46 -0.78 -6.38
N ALA A 30 15.57 -2.09 -6.17
CA ALA A 30 14.87 -3.05 -7.00
C ALA A 30 13.36 -2.77 -6.93
N ASP A 31 12.68 -2.76 -8.08
CA ASP A 31 11.23 -2.59 -8.14
C ASP A 31 10.54 -3.68 -7.29
N PRO A 32 9.46 -3.36 -6.56
CA PRO A 32 8.68 -4.33 -5.80
C PRO A 32 8.18 -5.48 -6.68
N ILE A 33 8.15 -6.70 -6.15
CA ILE A 33 7.80 -7.89 -6.93
C ILE A 33 6.28 -8.01 -7.06
N PHE A 34 5.75 -7.72 -8.25
CA PHE A 34 4.30 -7.77 -8.51
C PHE A 34 3.73 -9.17 -8.27
N ARG A 35 2.62 -9.25 -7.52
CA ARG A 35 1.90 -10.51 -7.28
C ARG A 35 0.58 -10.57 -8.03
N PHE A 36 -0.36 -9.69 -7.68
CA PHE A 36 -1.64 -9.62 -8.35
C PHE A 36 -2.32 -8.28 -8.11
N ILE A 37 -3.38 -8.03 -8.88
CA ILE A 37 -4.25 -6.88 -8.73
C ILE A 37 -5.69 -7.30 -8.89
N GLU A 38 -6.57 -6.69 -8.11
CA GLU A 38 -8.00 -6.87 -8.17
C GLU A 38 -8.68 -5.51 -8.29
N CYS A 39 -9.49 -5.34 -9.32
CA CYS A 39 -10.34 -4.16 -9.53
C CYS A 39 -11.50 -4.51 -10.47
N PRO A 40 -12.53 -3.64 -10.57
CA PRO A 40 -13.68 -3.86 -11.43
C PRO A 40 -13.31 -4.06 -12.89
N ASN A 41 -14.09 -4.87 -13.60
CA ASN A 41 -14.07 -4.84 -15.05
C ASN A 41 -14.85 -3.60 -15.55
N THR A 42 -14.12 -2.53 -15.85
CA THR A 42 -14.69 -1.24 -16.25
C THR A 42 -15.41 -1.27 -17.61
N THR A 43 -15.20 -2.30 -18.44
CA THR A 43 -15.93 -2.46 -19.70
C THR A 43 -17.37 -2.95 -19.49
N LEU A 44 -17.69 -3.46 -18.30
CA LEU A 44 -18.99 -4.04 -17.96
C LEU A 44 -19.80 -3.19 -16.95
N SER A 45 -19.15 -2.27 -16.23
CA SER A 45 -19.79 -1.46 -15.19
C SER A 45 -19.21 -0.04 -15.13
N THR A 46 -20.00 0.94 -15.55
CA THR A 46 -19.63 2.36 -15.45
C THR A 46 -19.77 2.90 -14.02
N THR A 47 -20.62 2.29 -13.18
CA THR A 47 -20.83 2.72 -11.79
C THR A 47 -19.59 2.53 -10.93
N SER A 48 -18.73 1.58 -11.32
CA SER A 48 -17.46 1.26 -10.68
C SER A 48 -16.29 2.17 -11.09
N THR A 49 -16.55 3.18 -11.94
CA THR A 49 -15.55 4.16 -12.40
C THR A 49 -15.82 5.57 -11.88
N TYR A 50 -14.78 6.38 -11.71
CA TYR A 50 -14.88 7.81 -11.40
C TYR A 50 -14.51 8.69 -12.60
N ALA A 51 -15.04 9.90 -12.64
CA ALA A 51 -14.78 10.84 -13.73
C ALA A 51 -13.40 11.51 -13.57
N ARG A 52 -12.75 11.80 -14.70
CA ARG A 52 -11.52 12.60 -14.73
C ARG A 52 -11.74 13.98 -14.11
N ASN A 53 -10.78 14.44 -13.31
CA ASN A 53 -10.81 15.69 -12.55
C ASN A 53 -11.99 15.79 -11.57
N SER A 54 -12.55 14.65 -11.15
CA SER A 54 -13.59 14.63 -10.12
C SER A 54 -13.02 14.92 -8.73
N PRO A 55 -13.86 15.38 -7.78
CA PRO A 55 -13.43 15.50 -6.39
C PRO A 55 -12.97 14.16 -5.80
N TYR A 56 -13.56 13.04 -6.24
CA TYR A 56 -13.09 11.70 -5.88
C TYR A 56 -11.64 11.47 -6.31
N GLN A 57 -11.26 11.84 -7.56
CA GLN A 57 -9.88 11.71 -8.02
C GLN A 57 -8.92 12.54 -7.15
N THR A 58 -9.28 13.79 -6.83
CA THR A 58 -8.46 14.64 -5.95
C THR A 58 -8.29 14.04 -4.55
N ASN A 59 -9.37 13.48 -3.98
CA ASN A 59 -9.30 12.80 -2.68
C ASN A 59 -8.46 11.51 -2.76
N LEU A 60 -8.53 10.77 -3.87
CA LEU A 60 -7.72 9.58 -4.09
C LEU A 60 -6.22 9.91 -4.21
N ASP A 61 -5.87 10.97 -4.93
CA ASP A 61 -4.49 11.45 -5.04
C ASP A 61 -3.95 11.91 -3.66
N TYR A 62 -4.77 12.62 -2.88
CA TYR A 62 -4.43 13.01 -1.51
C TYR A 62 -4.26 11.79 -0.59
N LEU A 63 -5.16 10.80 -0.69
CA LEU A 63 -5.08 9.54 0.03
C LEU A 63 -3.75 8.84 -0.25
N PHE A 64 -3.33 8.71 -1.51
CA PHE A 64 -2.05 8.10 -1.87
C PHE A 64 -0.84 8.86 -1.32
N SER A 65 -0.89 10.20 -1.32
CA SER A 65 0.16 11.01 -0.70
C SER A 65 0.28 10.73 0.80
N ILE A 66 -0.85 10.65 1.51
CA ILE A 66 -0.86 10.36 2.94
C ILE A 66 -0.33 8.95 3.21
N LEU A 67 -0.87 7.93 2.54
CA LEU A 67 -0.42 6.55 2.71
C LEU A 67 1.09 6.38 2.44
N SER A 68 1.60 7.04 1.40
CA SER A 68 3.03 7.03 1.05
C SER A 68 3.91 7.74 2.08
N SER A 69 3.40 8.75 2.78
CA SER A 69 4.13 9.43 3.86
C SER A 69 4.05 8.68 5.20
N SER A 70 2.97 7.94 5.42
CA SER A 70 2.73 7.14 6.62
C SER A 70 3.34 5.74 6.57
N SER A 71 3.88 5.32 5.43
CA SER A 71 4.54 4.01 5.25
C SER A 71 5.85 3.85 6.01
N THR A 72 6.40 4.93 6.55
CA THR A 72 7.54 4.88 7.46
C THR A 72 7.16 4.49 8.89
N ILE A 73 5.86 4.34 9.20
CA ILE A 73 5.38 3.94 10.51
C ILE A 73 5.78 2.48 10.78
N SER A 74 6.32 2.22 11.96
CA SER A 74 6.90 0.92 12.33
C SER A 74 5.91 -0.24 12.42
N THR A 75 4.60 0.02 12.45
CA THR A 75 3.56 -1.01 12.52
C THR A 75 3.37 -1.73 11.19
N GLY A 76 3.91 -1.21 10.08
CA GLY A 76 3.72 -1.80 8.75
C GLY A 76 2.27 -1.75 8.26
N PHE A 77 1.39 -1.00 8.94
CA PHE A 77 -0.01 -0.86 8.59
C PHE A 77 -0.48 0.55 8.92
N TYR A 78 -1.24 1.14 8.00
CA TYR A 78 -1.93 2.40 8.22
C TYR A 78 -3.14 2.50 7.29
N ASN A 79 -4.21 3.13 7.79
CA ASN A 79 -5.40 3.44 7.01
C ASN A 79 -5.73 4.93 7.10
N PHE A 80 -6.34 5.46 6.05
CA PHE A 80 -6.74 6.85 5.96
C PHE A 80 -8.03 7.02 5.16
N VAL A 81 -8.75 8.10 5.45
CA VAL A 81 -9.98 8.48 4.75
C VAL A 81 -9.83 9.92 4.24
N ALA A 82 -9.92 10.08 2.93
CA ALA A 82 -9.85 11.37 2.26
C ALA A 82 -11.24 11.81 1.78
N GLY A 83 -11.58 13.08 2.03
CA GLY A 83 -12.89 13.64 1.70
C GLY A 83 -13.95 13.37 2.77
N ARG A 84 -15.03 14.18 2.73
CA ARG A 84 -16.13 14.13 3.73
C ARG A 84 -17.49 13.84 3.12
N SER A 85 -17.62 13.98 1.80
CA SER A 85 -18.88 13.77 1.10
C SER A 85 -19.03 12.28 0.75
N PRO A 86 -20.20 11.64 1.02
CA PRO A 86 -20.42 10.23 0.71
C PRO A 86 -20.20 9.87 -0.77
N THR A 87 -20.34 10.83 -1.69
CA THR A 87 -20.17 10.61 -3.13
C THR A 87 -18.73 10.73 -3.61
N ASN A 88 -17.84 11.29 -2.79
CA ASN A 88 -16.45 11.59 -3.17
C ASN A 88 -15.42 11.10 -2.15
N VAL A 89 -15.84 10.44 -1.06
CA VAL A 89 -14.95 9.91 -0.03
C VAL A 89 -14.11 8.75 -0.58
N ALA A 90 -12.82 8.74 -0.26
CA ALA A 90 -11.89 7.67 -0.59
C ALA A 90 -11.34 7.06 0.70
N TYR A 91 -11.58 5.77 0.89
CA TYR A 91 -10.98 4.96 1.95
C TYR A 91 -9.75 4.28 1.38
N GLY A 92 -8.68 4.19 2.17
CA GLY A 92 -7.55 3.35 1.79
C GLY A 92 -6.67 2.94 2.95
N LEU A 93 -5.85 1.95 2.66
CA LEU A 93 -4.89 1.39 3.60
C LEU A 93 -3.71 0.80 2.85
N PHE A 94 -2.59 0.64 3.54
CA PHE A 94 -1.53 -0.25 3.15
C PHE A 94 -1.23 -1.27 4.24
N LEU A 95 -0.66 -2.40 3.83
CA LEU A 95 -0.08 -3.40 4.71
C LEU A 95 1.27 -3.83 4.13
N CYS A 96 2.35 -3.59 4.85
CA CYS A 96 3.69 -4.03 4.52
C CYS A 96 3.99 -5.40 5.12
N ARG A 97 4.90 -6.13 4.49
CA ARG A 97 5.41 -7.39 5.04
C ARG A 97 6.12 -7.12 6.37
N GLY A 98 5.93 -7.98 7.36
CA GLY A 98 6.41 -7.71 8.73
C GLY A 98 7.92 -7.81 8.94
N ASP A 99 8.67 -8.31 7.96
CA ASP A 99 10.11 -8.57 8.02
C ASP A 99 10.95 -7.60 7.17
N ILE A 100 10.34 -6.59 6.55
CA ILE A 100 11.04 -5.58 5.74
C ILE A 100 11.27 -4.28 6.51
N SER A 101 12.25 -3.49 6.07
CA SER A 101 12.52 -2.18 6.68
C SER A 101 11.43 -1.14 6.32
N PRO A 102 11.25 -0.09 7.14
CA PRO A 102 10.33 1.00 6.80
C PRO A 102 10.63 1.69 5.46
N ALA A 103 11.90 1.74 5.05
CA ALA A 103 12.29 2.30 3.75
C ALA A 103 11.77 1.44 2.58
N VAL A 104 11.97 0.12 2.64
CA VAL A 104 11.46 -0.82 1.63
C VAL A 104 9.92 -0.80 1.58
N CYS A 105 9.28 -0.69 2.75
CA CYS A 105 7.82 -0.52 2.85
C CYS A 105 7.38 0.77 2.15
N GLN A 106 8.06 1.88 2.40
CA GLN A 106 7.75 3.15 1.76
C GLN A 106 7.92 3.12 0.25
N ASP A 107 9.03 2.59 -0.24
CA ASP A 107 9.29 2.45 -1.67
C ASP A 107 8.19 1.63 -2.35
N CYS A 108 7.77 0.53 -1.71
CA CYS A 108 6.66 -0.28 -2.22
C CYS A 108 5.34 0.48 -2.25
N VAL A 109 4.96 1.20 -1.19
CA VAL A 109 3.69 1.93 -1.13
C VAL A 109 3.66 3.07 -2.15
N VAL A 110 4.78 3.78 -2.35
CA VAL A 110 4.92 4.82 -3.38
C VAL A 110 4.77 4.22 -4.78
N TYR A 111 5.43 3.10 -5.04
CA TYR A 111 5.35 2.40 -6.31
C TYR A 111 3.91 1.91 -6.58
N ALA A 112 3.31 1.20 -5.63
CA ALA A 112 1.96 0.67 -5.70
C ALA A 112 0.92 1.76 -5.95
N SER A 113 1.06 2.93 -5.32
CA SER A 113 0.15 4.07 -5.50
C SER A 113 0.13 4.59 -6.94
N ARG A 114 1.26 4.53 -7.63
CA ARG A 114 1.37 4.93 -9.04
C ARG A 114 0.93 3.82 -9.98
N ASP A 115 1.28 2.57 -9.67
CA ASP A 115 1.01 1.44 -10.56
C ASP A 115 -0.47 1.05 -10.56
N VAL A 116 -1.16 1.18 -9.41
CA VAL A 116 -2.58 0.82 -9.29
C VAL A 116 -3.48 1.64 -10.23
N VAL A 117 -3.18 2.93 -10.43
CA VAL A 117 -3.96 3.78 -11.35
C VAL A 117 -3.66 3.48 -12.82
N ASN A 118 -2.47 2.96 -13.12
CA ASN A 118 -2.11 2.52 -14.47
C ASN A 118 -2.77 1.19 -14.83
N LYS A 119 -2.78 0.24 -13.88
CA LYS A 119 -3.37 -1.10 -14.08
C LYS A 119 -4.89 -1.11 -13.96
N CYS A 120 -5.46 -0.22 -13.13
CA CYS A 120 -6.91 -0.10 -12.91
C CYS A 120 -7.38 1.34 -13.18
N PRO A 121 -7.36 1.78 -14.46
CA PRO A 121 -7.67 3.15 -14.82
C PRO A 121 -9.11 3.51 -14.46
N TRP A 122 -9.28 4.63 -13.77
CA TRP A 122 -10.58 5.21 -13.35
C TRP A 122 -11.38 4.36 -12.36
N SER A 123 -10.85 3.26 -11.85
CA SER A 123 -11.58 2.38 -10.93
C SER A 123 -11.80 3.05 -9.57
N LYS A 124 -13.02 2.96 -9.02
CA LYS A 124 -13.36 3.46 -7.67
C LYS A 124 -12.88 2.57 -6.53
N TRP A 125 -12.35 1.40 -6.84
CA TRP A 125 -11.66 0.56 -5.87
C TRP A 125 -10.64 -0.31 -6.57
N ALA A 126 -9.56 -0.63 -5.85
CA ALA A 126 -8.61 -1.64 -6.25
C ALA A 126 -7.85 -2.17 -5.03
N THR A 127 -7.36 -3.39 -5.15
CA THR A 127 -6.34 -3.95 -4.25
C THR A 127 -5.17 -4.41 -5.12
N ILE A 128 -3.98 -3.90 -4.85
CA ILE A 128 -2.75 -4.31 -5.53
C ILE A 128 -1.79 -4.91 -4.52
N TRP A 129 -1.15 -6.02 -4.91
CA TRP A 129 -0.23 -6.78 -4.08
C TRP A 129 1.14 -6.88 -4.74
N TYR A 130 2.16 -6.55 -3.96
CA TYR A 130 3.56 -6.89 -4.18
C TYR A 130 4.03 -7.80 -3.04
N ASP A 131 5.23 -8.36 -3.19
CA ASP A 131 5.84 -9.13 -2.11
C ASP A 131 6.11 -8.30 -0.85
N GLU A 132 6.37 -7.01 -1.04
CA GLU A 132 6.76 -6.08 0.02
C GLU A 132 5.55 -5.41 0.67
N CYS A 133 4.48 -5.14 -0.09
CA CYS A 133 3.30 -4.46 0.43
C CYS A 133 2.02 -4.75 -0.37
N MET A 134 0.89 -4.55 0.31
CA MET A 134 -0.44 -4.43 -0.27
C MET A 134 -0.92 -2.99 -0.13
N LEU A 135 -1.56 -2.47 -1.18
CA LEU A 135 -2.27 -1.20 -1.17
C LEU A 135 -3.72 -1.44 -1.59
N ARG A 136 -4.67 -0.89 -0.84
CA ARG A 136 -6.10 -0.99 -1.13
C ARG A 136 -6.76 0.37 -1.03
N TYR A 137 -7.62 0.70 -1.98
CA TYR A 137 -8.51 1.86 -1.91
C TYR A 137 -9.94 1.50 -2.36
N SER A 138 -10.93 2.26 -1.90
CA SER A 138 -12.35 2.08 -2.22
C SER A 138 -13.15 3.35 -1.98
N ASN A 139 -14.27 3.50 -2.68
CA ASN A 139 -15.29 4.52 -2.41
C ASN A 139 -16.33 4.07 -1.37
N VAL A 140 -16.18 2.87 -0.80
CA VAL A 140 -17.01 2.30 0.26
C VAL A 140 -16.11 1.96 1.46
N SER A 141 -16.65 2.11 2.67
CA SER A 141 -15.91 1.82 3.89
C SER A 141 -15.38 0.39 3.90
N MET A 142 -14.17 0.23 4.43
CA MET A 142 -13.47 -1.05 4.54
C MET A 142 -13.51 -1.56 5.98
N THR A 143 -14.69 -1.58 6.60
CA THR A 143 -14.83 -2.20 7.92
C THR A 143 -14.42 -3.67 7.82
N PRO A 144 -13.72 -4.22 8.83
CA PRO A 144 -13.39 -5.65 8.86
C PRO A 144 -14.68 -6.43 9.07
N SER A 145 -15.41 -6.71 8.00
CA SER A 145 -16.52 -7.66 8.02
C SER A 145 -15.97 -9.05 7.68
N VAL A 146 -16.52 -10.06 8.36
CA VAL A 146 -16.20 -11.50 8.20
C VAL A 146 -16.36 -11.98 6.75
N SER A 147 -17.03 -11.19 5.92
CA SER A 147 -17.22 -11.41 4.48
C SER A 147 -15.99 -11.09 3.63
N PHE A 148 -14.93 -10.50 4.19
CA PHE A 148 -13.63 -10.38 3.52
C PHE A 148 -12.86 -11.71 3.60
N VAL A 149 -13.53 -12.80 3.23
CA VAL A 149 -12.88 -13.85 2.46
C VAL A 149 -13.11 -13.39 1.03
N PRO A 150 -12.14 -12.69 0.38
CA PRO A 150 -12.19 -12.59 -1.07
C PRO A 150 -12.36 -14.03 -1.55
N GLU A 151 -13.29 -14.32 -2.45
CA GLU A 151 -13.49 -15.68 -2.94
C GLU A 151 -12.20 -16.17 -3.60
N LEU A 152 -11.25 -16.71 -2.83
CA LEU A 152 -10.02 -17.39 -3.22
C LEU A 152 -9.24 -16.77 -4.40
N ARG A 153 -9.44 -15.48 -4.73
CA ARG A 153 -8.74 -14.79 -5.83
C ARG A 153 -7.58 -13.94 -5.35
N GLY A 154 -7.65 -13.45 -4.11
CA GLY A 154 -6.50 -12.93 -3.39
C GLY A 154 -5.88 -14.04 -2.57
N GLY A 155 -5.05 -14.86 -3.22
CA GLY A 155 -4.44 -16.03 -2.59
C GLY A 155 -3.72 -15.67 -1.29
N LEU A 156 -3.89 -16.52 -0.27
CA LEU A 156 -2.99 -16.53 0.88
C LEU A 156 -1.55 -16.60 0.34
N MET A 157 -0.73 -15.58 0.63
CA MET A 157 0.69 -15.62 0.31
C MET A 157 1.34 -16.64 1.26
N TRP A 158 1.47 -17.88 0.78
CA TRP A 158 2.13 -18.94 1.52
C TRP A 158 3.64 -18.77 1.41
N ASN A 159 4.32 -18.73 2.56
CA ASN A 159 5.73 -19.03 2.58
C ASN A 159 5.88 -20.56 2.41
N LEU A 160 6.47 -21.00 1.29
CA LEU A 160 6.75 -22.42 1.01
C LEU A 160 8.08 -22.90 1.59
N GLN A 161 8.84 -22.04 2.27
CA GLN A 161 10.10 -22.38 2.90
C GLN A 161 9.87 -22.99 4.29
N ASN A 162 10.76 -23.88 4.71
CA ASN A 162 10.75 -24.40 6.07
C ASN A 162 11.11 -23.31 7.08
N ALA A 163 10.37 -23.29 8.19
CA ALA A 163 10.72 -22.45 9.32
C ALA A 163 12.10 -22.85 9.88
N THR A 164 12.96 -21.87 10.10
CA THR A 164 14.28 -22.07 10.73
C THR A 164 14.15 -22.65 12.15
N ASN A 165 13.03 -22.40 12.82
CA ASN A 165 12.68 -23.00 14.11
C ASN A 165 11.17 -23.25 14.18
N ALA A 166 10.76 -24.49 13.94
CA ALA A 166 9.35 -24.88 13.90
C ALA A 166 8.67 -24.71 15.27
N SER A 167 9.34 -25.05 16.37
CA SER A 167 8.77 -24.97 17.72
C SER A 167 8.43 -23.53 18.11
N ARG A 168 9.35 -22.59 17.86
CA ARG A 168 9.13 -21.16 18.10
C ARG A 168 8.02 -20.60 17.22
N LEU A 169 7.94 -21.03 15.96
CA LEU A 169 6.85 -20.62 15.08
C LEU A 169 5.49 -21.09 15.64
N HIS A 170 5.37 -22.36 16.03
CA HIS A 170 4.15 -22.90 16.62
C HIS A 170 3.73 -22.18 17.89
N GLU A 171 4.68 -21.84 18.77
CA GLU A 171 4.43 -21.06 19.98
C GLU A 171 3.87 -19.67 19.66
N VAL A 172 4.54 -18.91 18.81
CA VAL A 172 4.11 -17.55 18.42
C VAL A 172 2.75 -17.57 17.71
N LEU A 173 2.49 -18.56 16.86
CA LEU A 173 1.19 -18.72 16.23
C LEU A 173 0.09 -19.01 17.26
N GLY A 174 0.37 -19.83 18.27
CA GLY A 174 -0.55 -20.11 19.36
C GLY A 174 -0.85 -18.87 20.21
N GLU A 175 0.16 -18.05 20.52
CA GLU A 175 -0.03 -16.79 21.26
C GLU A 175 -0.83 -15.76 20.45
N ASN A 176 -0.50 -15.59 19.18
CA ASN A 176 -1.20 -14.65 18.30
C ASN A 176 -2.64 -15.08 18.04
N GLY A 177 -2.92 -16.39 17.96
CA GLY A 177 -4.27 -16.93 17.88
C GLY A 177 -5.13 -16.48 19.06
N LYS A 178 -4.63 -16.67 20.28
CA LYS A 178 -5.30 -16.23 21.52
C LYS A 178 -5.51 -14.71 21.57
N ARG A 179 -4.49 -13.94 21.21
CA ARG A 179 -4.60 -12.47 21.15
C ARG A 179 -5.60 -11.99 20.10
N GLY A 180 -5.70 -12.69 18.98
CA GLY A 180 -6.68 -12.44 17.93
C GLY A 180 -8.11 -12.68 18.44
N GLU A 181 -8.34 -13.78 19.15
CA GLU A 181 -9.61 -14.09 19.82
C GLU A 181 -9.99 -12.99 20.84
N GLU A 182 -9.06 -12.60 21.72
CA GLU A 182 -9.28 -11.54 22.72
C GLU A 182 -9.47 -10.13 22.12
N GLY A 183 -8.87 -9.87 20.96
CA GLY A 183 -9.02 -8.61 20.21
C GLY A 183 -10.37 -8.51 19.52
N TRP A 184 -10.86 -9.65 19.01
CA TRP A 184 -12.17 -9.77 18.37
C TRP A 184 -13.31 -9.51 19.36
N GLU A 185 -13.23 -10.05 20.58
CA GLU A 185 -14.25 -9.85 21.62
C GLU A 185 -14.38 -8.38 22.05
N ARG A 186 -13.27 -7.61 22.04
CA ARG A 186 -13.29 -6.18 22.36
C ARG A 186 -13.75 -5.28 21.21
N GLY A 187 -13.54 -5.70 19.96
CA GLY A 187 -13.99 -4.96 18.78
C GLY A 187 -15.49 -5.03 18.50
N GLY A 188 -16.20 -5.98 19.13
CA GLY A 188 -17.65 -6.12 19.05
C GLY A 188 -18.45 -5.19 19.98
N ALA A 189 -17.79 -4.43 20.86
CA ALA A 189 -18.43 -3.46 21.74
C ALA A 189 -18.34 -2.04 21.14
N GLY A 190 -19.03 -1.82 20.03
CA GLY A 190 -19.32 -0.49 19.49
C GLY A 190 -20.82 -0.22 19.63
N GLU A 191 -21.15 0.93 20.25
CA GLU A 191 -22.47 1.41 20.65
C GLU A 191 -23.63 1.04 19.72
N GLU A 192 -24.59 0.29 20.28
CA GLU A 192 -25.96 0.16 19.77
C GLU A 192 -26.68 1.48 20.04
N GLU A 193 -26.79 2.35 19.02
CA GLU A 193 -27.73 3.48 19.07
C GLU A 193 -29.16 2.92 19.08
N ASP A 194 -29.79 3.03 20.24
CA ASP A 194 -31.19 2.71 20.52
C ASP A 194 -32.13 3.38 19.52
N ALA A 195 -32.66 2.59 18.59
CA ALA A 195 -33.73 3.01 17.69
C ALA A 195 -35.05 2.98 18.47
N THR A 196 -35.44 4.12 19.04
CA THR A 196 -36.76 4.29 19.67
C THR A 196 -37.88 4.10 18.60
N PRO A 197 -38.96 3.35 18.87
CA PRO A 197 -40.00 3.10 17.87
C PRO A 197 -40.90 4.34 17.70
N GLN A 198 -40.88 4.96 16.52
CA GLN A 198 -41.91 5.94 16.15
C GLN A 198 -43.21 5.21 15.80
N SER A 199 -44.20 5.36 16.67
CA SER A 199 -45.59 5.01 16.42
C SER A 199 -46.18 5.88 15.31
N SER A 200 -46.73 5.23 14.29
CA SER A 200 -47.53 5.90 13.26
C SER A 200 -48.94 6.20 13.81
N PRO A 201 -49.52 7.38 13.58
CA PRO A 201 -50.94 7.60 13.86
C PRO A 201 -51.77 7.05 12.70
N LYS A 202 -52.71 6.15 13.01
CA LYS A 202 -53.79 5.75 12.09
C LYS A 202 -55.00 6.64 12.38
N PRO A 203 -55.78 7.07 11.36
CA PRO A 203 -57.03 7.81 11.57
C PRO A 203 -58.06 7.00 12.36
#